data_AF-A0A4Y2FQW6-F1
#
_entry.id   AF-A0A4Y2FQW6-F1
#
_cell.length_a   1.000
_cell.length_b   1.000
_cell.length_c   1.000
_cell.angle_alpha   90.00
_cell.angle_beta   90.00
_cell.angle_gamma   90.00
#
_symmetry.space_group_name_H-M   'P 1'
#
loop_
_entity.id
_entity.type
_entity.pdbx_description
1 polymer ?
#
loop_
_entity_poly.entity_id
_entity_poly.type
_entity_poly.pdbx_seq_one_letter_code
_entity_poly.pdbx_strand_id
1 'polypeptide(L)'
;MCLLDLLRPKQSRLNKFEGPGYSNLAPHQNRNYEGRSERQYVIKRFKEENRIENKVRKGRPAKLTERDQRFISRKFMKNPRLSALKVSAEFNEKFSTPISPETVRRVLRAAGLNGRSARRNIFVIAKNRKLMLSFAK
;
A
#
# COMPACT_ATOMS: atom_id res chain seq x y z
N MET A 1 28.86 16.04 -46.86
CA MET A 1 28.52 14.75 -46.22
C MET A 1 28.68 14.91 -44.72
N CYS A 2 27.62 15.31 -44.01
CA CYS A 2 27.67 15.47 -42.56
C CYS A 2 27.21 14.18 -41.87
N LEU A 3 28.03 13.75 -40.92
CA LEU A 3 27.98 12.51 -40.14
C LEU A 3 26.83 12.45 -39.09
N LEU A 4 25.62 12.90 -39.43
CA LEU A 4 24.47 12.84 -38.51
C LEU A 4 23.20 12.19 -39.11
N ASP A 5 23.34 11.39 -40.16
CA ASP A 5 22.22 10.66 -40.78
C ASP A 5 21.98 9.23 -40.25
N LEU A 6 22.62 8.81 -39.16
CA LEU A 6 22.58 7.41 -38.71
C LEU A 6 21.78 7.08 -37.45
N LEU A 7 20.93 7.98 -36.94
CA LEU A 7 20.02 7.65 -35.82
C LEU A 7 18.66 8.35 -35.92
N ARG A 8 18.07 8.40 -37.13
CA ARG A 8 16.62 8.56 -37.26
C ARG A 8 15.99 7.17 -37.19
N PRO A 9 15.21 6.81 -36.13
CA PRO A 9 14.46 5.57 -36.15
C PRO A 9 13.57 5.60 -37.38
N LYS A 10 13.73 4.60 -38.26
CA LYS A 10 12.87 4.39 -39.41
C LYS A 10 11.45 4.51 -38.89
N GLN A 11 10.69 5.47 -39.42
CA GLN A 11 9.25 5.55 -39.24
C GLN A 11 8.70 4.23 -39.82
N SER A 12 8.63 3.18 -38.99
CA SER A 12 7.92 1.97 -39.33
C SER A 12 6.50 2.46 -39.57
N ARG A 13 6.07 2.42 -40.82
CA ARG A 13 4.73 2.78 -41.28
C ARG A 13 3.76 2.40 -40.17
N LEU A 14 3.19 3.41 -39.51
CA LEU A 14 2.00 3.22 -38.72
C LEU A 14 0.99 2.71 -39.73
N ASN A 15 0.85 1.38 -39.80
CA ASN A 15 -0.27 0.77 -40.48
C ASN A 15 -1.48 1.46 -39.86
N LYS A 16 -2.17 2.28 -40.66
CA LYS A 16 -3.49 2.77 -40.33
C LYS A 16 -4.27 1.49 -40.10
N PHE A 17 -4.43 1.09 -38.86
CA PHE A 17 -5.28 -0.02 -38.52
C PHE A 17 -6.68 0.52 -38.79
N GLU A 18 -7.13 0.34 -40.03
CA GLU A 18 -8.53 0.43 -40.42
C GLU A 18 -9.22 -0.76 -39.76
N GLY A 19 -9.29 -0.70 -38.43
CA GLY A 19 -10.05 -1.64 -37.65
C GLY A 19 -11.50 -1.52 -38.08
N PRO A 20 -12.27 -2.61 -38.00
CA PRO A 20 -13.70 -2.60 -38.31
C PRO A 20 -14.36 -1.37 -37.69
N GLY A 21 -15.14 -0.63 -38.49
CA GLY A 21 -16.04 0.39 -37.97
C GLY A 21 -16.86 -0.17 -36.82
N TYR A 22 -17.31 0.67 -35.89
CA TYR A 22 -17.89 0.27 -34.60
C TYR A 22 -18.98 -0.84 -34.64
N SER A 23 -19.57 -1.11 -35.82
CA SER A 23 -20.53 -2.19 -36.08
C SER A 23 -19.93 -3.60 -36.25
N ASN A 24 -18.64 -3.75 -36.57
CA ASN A 24 -18.08 -5.01 -37.10
C ASN A 24 -17.07 -5.71 -36.18
N LEU A 25 -16.96 -5.31 -34.90
CA LEU A 25 -16.20 -6.07 -33.90
C LEU A 25 -17.06 -7.26 -33.43
N ALA A 26 -16.87 -8.42 -34.06
CA ALA A 26 -17.53 -9.66 -33.66
C ALA A 26 -17.26 -9.97 -32.17
N PRO A 27 -18.25 -10.51 -31.45
CA PRO A 27 -18.32 -10.44 -29.99
C PRO A 27 -17.41 -11.49 -29.37
N HIS A 28 -16.27 -11.04 -28.82
CA HIS A 28 -15.54 -11.84 -27.86
C HIS A 28 -16.31 -11.81 -26.52
N GLN A 29 -17.19 -12.80 -26.35
CA GLN A 29 -17.71 -13.34 -25.10
C GLN A 29 -18.23 -12.32 -24.06
N ASN A 30 -19.55 -12.10 -24.10
CA ASN A 30 -20.45 -11.91 -22.95
C ASN A 30 -20.04 -10.91 -21.85
N ARG A 31 -19.89 -9.63 -22.20
CA ARG A 31 -20.21 -8.52 -21.29
C ARG A 31 -21.07 -7.52 -22.05
N ASN A 32 -22.35 -7.44 -21.72
CA ASN A 32 -23.27 -6.52 -22.36
C ASN A 32 -22.87 -5.08 -22.03
N TYR A 33 -22.05 -4.46 -22.88
CA TYR A 33 -21.89 -3.00 -22.92
C TYR A 33 -23.07 -2.43 -23.70
N GLU A 34 -24.23 -2.36 -23.04
CA GLU A 34 -25.50 -1.98 -23.67
C GLU A 34 -25.49 -0.48 -24.08
N GLY A 35 -24.65 0.34 -23.45
CA GLY A 35 -24.52 1.78 -23.71
C GLY A 35 -23.45 2.18 -24.76
N ARG A 36 -23.78 3.14 -25.63
CA ARG A 36 -22.84 3.75 -26.61
C ARG A 36 -21.65 4.45 -25.93
N SER A 37 -21.91 5.12 -24.80
CA SER A 37 -20.92 5.87 -24.01
C SER A 37 -19.89 4.95 -23.34
N GLU A 38 -20.34 3.82 -22.79
CA GLU A 38 -19.47 2.82 -22.15
C GLU A 38 -18.50 2.20 -23.16
N ARG A 39 -19.00 1.83 -24.36
CA ARG A 39 -18.16 1.31 -25.45
C ARG A 39 -17.10 2.32 -25.88
N GLN A 40 -17.48 3.58 -26.09
CA GLN A 40 -16.53 4.64 -26.45
C GLN A 40 -15.49 4.86 -25.34
N TYR A 41 -15.90 4.81 -24.07
CA TYR A 41 -15.00 4.96 -22.93
C TYR A 41 -13.99 3.81 -22.81
N VAL A 42 -14.42 2.56 -23.02
CA VAL A 42 -13.52 1.39 -23.03
C VAL A 42 -12.53 1.47 -24.19
N ILE A 43 -12.98 1.84 -25.40
CA ILE A 43 -12.10 2.01 -26.56
C ILE A 43 -11.09 3.13 -26.34
N LYS A 44 -11.53 4.28 -25.82
CA LYS A 44 -10.65 5.41 -25.48
C LYS A 44 -9.59 5.00 -24.46
N ARG A 45 -10.01 4.37 -23.36
CA ARG A 45 -9.12 3.85 -22.33
C ARG A 45 -8.12 2.84 -22.90
N PHE A 46 -8.56 1.94 -23.77
CA PHE A 46 -7.67 0.94 -24.37
C PHE A 46 -6.60 1.61 -25.24
N LYS A 47 -6.97 2.61 -26.05
CA LYS A 47 -6.02 3.37 -26.88
C LYS A 47 -5.02 4.19 -26.05
N GLU A 48 -5.46 4.79 -24.95
CA GLU A 48 -4.63 5.67 -24.11
C GLU A 48 -3.76 4.90 -23.11
N GLU A 49 -4.31 3.85 -22.51
CA GLU A 49 -3.73 3.18 -21.34
C GLU A 49 -3.45 1.69 -21.57
N ASN A 50 -3.75 1.14 -22.76
CA ASN A 50 -3.59 -0.28 -23.13
C ASN A 50 -4.17 -1.27 -22.12
N ARG A 51 -5.27 -0.89 -21.45
CA ARG A 51 -5.92 -1.71 -20.42
C ARG A 51 -7.41 -1.85 -20.65
N ILE A 52 -7.92 -3.04 -20.35
CA ILE A 52 -9.35 -3.37 -20.46
C ILE A 52 -10.03 -3.24 -19.08
N GLU A 53 -9.30 -3.54 -18.00
CA GLU A 53 -9.82 -3.53 -16.63
C GLU A 53 -10.01 -2.12 -16.06
N ASN A 54 -10.97 -2.01 -15.13
CA ASN A 54 -11.19 -0.79 -14.36
C ASN A 54 -10.06 -0.58 -13.35
N LYS A 55 -9.63 0.69 -13.14
CA LYS A 55 -8.73 0.99 -12.03
C LYS A 55 -9.46 0.77 -10.72
N VAL A 56 -8.72 0.29 -9.72
CA VAL A 56 -9.18 0.30 -8.34
C VAL A 56 -9.52 1.75 -7.96
N ARG A 57 -10.69 1.95 -7.36
CA ARG A 57 -11.10 3.27 -6.89
C ARG A 57 -10.17 3.72 -5.77
N LYS A 58 -9.67 4.96 -5.84
CA LYS A 58 -8.95 5.56 -4.73
C LYS A 58 -9.92 5.74 -3.57
N GLY A 59 -9.58 5.17 -2.41
CA GLY A 59 -10.38 5.33 -1.19
C GLY A 59 -10.21 6.72 -0.56
N ARG A 60 -10.85 6.90 0.61
CA ARG A 60 -10.69 8.11 1.41
C ARG A 60 -9.23 8.24 1.89
N PRO A 61 -8.61 9.44 1.82
CA PRO A 61 -7.28 9.63 2.38
C PRO A 61 -7.28 9.37 3.89
N ALA A 62 -6.18 8.82 4.40
CA ALA A 62 -6.02 8.55 5.82
C ALA A 62 -5.96 9.86 6.62
N LYS A 63 -6.53 9.85 7.83
CA LYS A 63 -6.46 11.00 8.75
C LYS A 63 -5.04 11.27 9.25
N LEU A 64 -4.25 10.20 9.41
CA LEU A 64 -2.89 10.26 9.95
C LEU A 64 -1.85 10.21 8.85
N THR A 65 -0.84 11.06 8.95
CA THR A 65 0.33 11.03 8.08
C THR A 65 1.28 9.89 8.46
N GLU A 66 2.22 9.54 7.58
CA GLU A 66 3.25 8.56 7.88
C GLU A 66 4.16 8.96 9.06
N ARG A 67 4.30 10.27 9.32
CA ARG A 67 5.06 10.78 10.47
C ARG A 67 4.33 10.48 11.77
N ASP A 68 3.02 10.71 11.79
CA ASP A 68 2.17 10.46 12.95
C ASP A 68 2.13 8.97 13.29
N GLN A 69 1.97 8.12 12.26
CA GLN A 69 1.99 6.67 12.43
C GLN A 69 3.34 6.18 12.98
N ARG A 70 4.47 6.71 12.47
CA ARG A 70 5.80 6.38 12.99
C ARG A 70 6.01 6.84 14.43
N PHE A 71 5.48 7.99 14.81
CA PHE A 71 5.54 8.46 16.20
C PHE A 71 4.86 7.45 17.14
N ILE A 72 3.67 7.00 16.77
CA ILE A 72 2.92 5.99 17.53
C ILE A 72 3.72 4.68 17.61
N SER A 73 4.18 4.14 16.47
CA SER A 73 4.91 2.86 16.44
C SER A 73 6.19 2.90 17.28
N ARG A 74 6.98 3.98 17.19
CA ARG A 74 8.22 4.14 17.96
C ARG A 74 7.99 4.16 19.47
N LYS A 75 6.87 4.74 19.94
CA LYS A 75 6.52 4.73 21.36
C LYS A 75 6.31 3.30 21.89
N PHE A 76 5.60 2.48 21.14
CA PHE A 76 5.36 1.08 21.50
C PHE A 76 6.60 0.19 21.32
N MET A 77 7.48 0.49 20.36
CA MET A 77 8.76 -0.20 20.25
C MET A 77 9.67 0.06 21.45
N LYS A 78 9.68 1.30 21.97
CA LYS A 78 10.46 1.65 23.17
C LYS A 78 9.89 0.96 24.42
N ASN A 79 8.57 1.04 24.61
CA ASN A 79 7.88 0.49 25.77
C ASN A 79 6.62 -0.30 25.32
N PRO A 80 6.72 -1.63 25.12
CA PRO A 80 5.61 -2.43 24.59
C PRO A 80 4.39 -2.54 25.51
N ARG A 81 4.54 -2.21 26.80
CA ARG A 81 3.47 -2.26 27.82
C ARG A 81 2.67 -0.97 27.95
N LEU A 82 2.92 0.03 27.09
CA LEU A 82 2.16 1.27 27.12
C LEU A 82 0.69 1.03 26.77
N SER A 83 -0.19 1.81 27.38
CA SER A 83 -1.61 1.80 27.05
C SER A 83 -1.89 2.74 25.88
N ALA A 84 -2.76 2.32 24.96
CA ALA A 84 -3.23 3.13 23.85
C ALA A 84 -3.86 4.46 24.31
N LEU A 85 -4.52 4.48 25.49
CA LEU A 85 -5.12 5.67 26.08
C LEU A 85 -4.07 6.76 26.39
N LYS A 86 -2.95 6.35 26.99
CA LYS A 86 -1.85 7.27 27.33
C LYS A 86 -1.20 7.84 26.08
N VAL A 87 -1.00 6.98 25.06
CA VAL A 87 -0.41 7.41 23.80
C VAL A 87 -1.34 8.34 23.02
N SER A 88 -2.66 8.12 23.03
CA SER A 88 -3.61 9.05 22.40
C SER A 88 -3.65 10.40 23.11
N ALA A 89 -3.56 10.44 24.44
CA ALA A 89 -3.50 11.70 25.18
C ALA A 89 -2.23 12.47 24.83
N GLU A 90 -1.05 11.82 24.91
CA GLU A 90 0.22 12.44 24.55
C GLU A 90 0.26 12.90 23.08
N PHE A 91 -0.39 12.15 22.19
CA PHE A 91 -0.51 12.54 20.79
C PHE A 91 -1.38 13.80 20.64
N ASN A 92 -2.53 13.85 21.30
CA ASN A 92 -3.47 14.98 21.19
C ASN A 92 -2.92 16.27 21.82
N GLU A 93 -2.00 16.17 22.78
CA GLU A 93 -1.28 17.33 23.33
C GLU A 93 -0.26 17.90 22.33
N LYS A 94 0.37 17.06 21.50
CA LYS A 94 1.47 17.44 20.61
C LYS A 94 1.02 17.80 19.21
N PHE A 95 -0.05 17.19 18.73
CA PHE A 95 -0.51 17.29 17.35
C PHE A 95 -1.89 17.94 17.29
N SER A 96 -2.12 18.76 16.27
CA SER A 96 -3.41 19.44 16.05
C SER A 96 -4.53 18.50 15.58
N THR A 97 -4.22 17.25 15.23
CA THR A 97 -5.18 16.27 14.72
C THR A 97 -5.57 15.27 15.81
N PRO A 98 -6.67 15.50 16.56
CA PRO A 98 -7.00 14.63 17.68
C PRO A 98 -7.33 13.22 17.20
N ILE A 99 -6.79 12.22 17.89
CA ILE A 99 -7.02 10.79 17.64
C ILE A 99 -7.72 10.14 18.82
N SER A 100 -8.52 9.13 18.50
CA SER A 100 -9.10 8.24 19.50
C SER A 100 -8.11 7.12 19.86
N PRO A 101 -8.23 6.51 21.04
CA PRO A 101 -7.44 5.34 21.42
C PRO A 101 -7.58 4.17 20.43
N GLU A 102 -8.74 4.03 19.78
CA GLU A 102 -8.95 2.99 18.76
C GLU A 102 -8.16 3.24 17.49
N THR A 103 -7.93 4.51 17.14
CA THR A 103 -7.07 4.87 16.00
C THR A 103 -5.64 4.39 16.25
N VAL A 104 -5.13 4.56 17.48
CA VAL A 104 -3.82 4.03 17.90
C VAL A 104 -3.78 2.51 17.72
N ARG A 105 -4.80 1.78 18.19
CA ARG A 105 -4.85 0.32 18.03
C ARG A 105 -4.89 -0.12 16.57
N ARG A 106 -5.60 0.59 15.70
CA ARG A 106 -5.62 0.32 14.25
C ARG A 106 -4.25 0.49 13.62
N VAL A 107 -3.53 1.57 13.97
CA VAL A 107 -2.15 1.80 13.49
C VAL A 107 -1.23 0.67 13.94
N LEU A 108 -1.32 0.23 15.19
CA LEU A 108 -0.51 -0.87 15.70
C LEU A 108 -0.79 -2.19 15.00
N ARG A 109 -2.07 -2.54 14.78
CA ARG A 109 -2.44 -3.74 14.03
C ARG A 109 -1.94 -3.70 12.60
N ALA A 110 -2.04 -2.55 11.92
CA ALA A 110 -1.51 -2.37 10.58
C ALA A 110 0.03 -2.51 10.52
N ALA A 111 0.71 -2.12 11.60
CA ALA A 111 2.15 -2.30 11.75
C ALA A 111 2.57 -3.70 12.24
N GLY A 112 1.63 -4.63 12.46
CA GLY A 112 1.90 -5.97 12.99
C GLY A 112 2.25 -6.02 14.48
N LEU A 113 2.05 -4.92 15.21
CA LEU A 113 2.30 -4.83 16.66
C LEU A 113 1.06 -5.26 17.44
N ASN A 114 0.98 -6.55 17.73
CA ASN A 114 -0.14 -7.13 18.47
C ASN A 114 0.15 -7.19 19.97
N GLY A 115 -0.89 -7.04 20.79
CA GLY A 115 -0.79 -7.28 22.23
C GLY A 115 -0.39 -8.74 22.48
N ARG A 116 0.68 -8.94 23.25
CA ARG A 116 1.16 -10.26 23.68
C ARG A 116 1.39 -10.25 25.19
N SER A 117 1.06 -11.37 25.84
CA SER A 117 1.48 -11.59 27.21
C SER A 117 2.92 -12.09 27.22
N ALA A 118 3.73 -11.59 28.15
CA ALA A 118 5.06 -12.14 28.37
C ALA A 118 4.92 -13.59 28.86
N ARG A 119 5.78 -14.48 28.36
CA ARG A 119 5.83 -15.85 28.87
C ARG A 119 6.26 -15.82 30.34
N ARG A 120 5.64 -16.66 31.16
CA ARG A 120 6.06 -16.88 32.55
C ARG A 120 7.42 -17.56 32.51
N ASN A 121 8.46 -16.88 32.98
CA ASN A 121 9.80 -17.41 33.08
C ASN A 121 10.23 -17.39 34.55
N ILE A 122 10.96 -18.41 34.98
CA ILE A 122 11.60 -18.45 36.30
C ILE A 122 12.70 -17.38 36.31
N PHE A 123 12.84 -16.67 37.41
CA PHE A 123 13.92 -15.71 37.58
C PHE A 123 15.26 -16.43 37.74
N VAL A 124 16.18 -16.26 36.78
CA VAL A 124 17.51 -16.87 36.82
C VAL A 124 18.56 -15.85 37.26
N ILE A 125 19.21 -16.11 38.40
CA ILE A 125 20.31 -15.30 38.94
C ILE A 125 21.47 -15.25 37.95
N ALA A 126 22.19 -14.13 37.90
CA ALA A 126 23.29 -13.91 36.97
C ALA A 126 24.36 -15.02 36.99
N LYS A 127 24.73 -15.54 38.17
CA LYS A 127 25.66 -16.68 38.32
C LYS A 127 25.16 -17.92 37.58
N ASN A 128 23.92 -18.33 37.84
CA ASN A 128 23.33 -19.52 37.23
C ASN A 128 23.17 -19.36 35.71
N ARG A 129 22.85 -18.15 35.24
CA ARG A 129 22.78 -17.85 33.80
C ARG A 129 24.10 -18.08 33.09
N LYS A 130 25.23 -17.67 33.71
CA LYS A 130 26.57 -17.93 33.17
C LYS A 130 26.87 -19.43 33.10
N LEU A 131 26.57 -20.17 34.18
CA LEU A 131 26.77 -21.63 34.24
C LEU A 131 25.92 -22.38 33.19
N MET A 132 24.66 -21.98 33.02
CA MET A 132 23.77 -22.57 32.01
C MET A 132 24.27 -22.31 30.58
N LEU A 133 24.77 -21.09 30.31
CA LEU A 133 25.32 -20.74 29.00
C LEU A 133 26.65 -21.47 28.71
N SER A 134 27.49 -21.71 29.72
CA SER A 134 28.72 -22.50 29.54
C SER A 134 28.45 -23.98 29.37
N PHE A 135 27.40 -24.51 30.01
CA PHE A 135 26.99 -25.91 29.86
C PHE A 135 26.37 -26.20 28.49
N ALA A 136 25.66 -25.22 27.91
CA ALA A 136 25.01 -25.37 26.60
C ALA A 136 25.95 -25.16 25.40
N LYS A 137 27.22 -24.81 25.64
CA LYS A 137 28.27 -24.72 24.61
C LYS A 137 28.87 -26.08 24.35
#